data_AF-A0A8H7PUR1-F1
#
_entry.id   AF-A0A8H7PUR1-F1
#
_cell.length_a   1.000
_cell.length_b   1.000
_cell.length_c   1.000
_cell.angle_alpha   90.00
_cell.angle_beta   90.00
_cell.angle_gamma   90.00
#
_symmetry.space_group_name_H-M   'P 1'
#
loop_
_entity.id
_entity.type
_entity.pdbx_description
1 polymer ?
#
loop_
_entity_poly.entity_id
_entity_poly.type
_entity_poly.pdbx_seq_one_letter_code
_entity_poly.pdbx_strand_id
1 'polypeptide(L)'
;MLPQMLRGLRPLVTKTRHVRALSQLSTINAEEVKKFSAKSAEWWDPHGEFGMLHLMNPTRVSYIRDRIAPSAQDSTPFKGLKMLDIGCGGGLLSESLVRLGGNVLGADASYSNVQMATLHSRKDPALWTGPGQLEYRNTTAEDLLAEGESFDVVLAMEIIEHVNNPSEFLRVCADMVRPGGKLVLSTISRTPMAYFLTNFLAEDVLKMVHKGTHDWSKYIKSEELTEAIRSLQGGWQVDDVRGIAWNPIKGRWVVSEKNGDIGVAGVGSLEQWSVSILDQPSSIIQHESFQPYDRWMDEADELRLFSDILWRPTRLHHNRKKRGHVSAGHGRVGKHRKHPGGRGLAGGQHHHRINMDKYHPGYFGKVGMRYFHKTHNQFHRPIVNLDKIWTLVGEEVRNKYKNTEKVAVIDALQHGFHKVLAKGRLPEQPVIVRTKFVSRRAEEKIKAAGGVVELIA
;
A
#
# COMPACT_ATOMS: atom_id res chain seq x y z
N MET A 1 -23.34 3.86 -66.79
CA MET A 1 -23.72 3.38 -65.45
C MET A 1 -22.55 2.57 -64.89
N LEU A 2 -21.94 3.12 -63.83
CA LEU A 2 -20.89 2.63 -62.92
C LEU A 2 -19.86 1.56 -63.37
N PRO A 3 -18.56 1.92 -63.40
CA PRO A 3 -17.42 1.02 -63.53
C PRO A 3 -16.77 0.66 -62.17
N GLN A 4 -16.05 -0.46 -62.14
CA GLN A 4 -14.86 -0.75 -61.31
C GLN A 4 -14.90 -0.38 -59.81
N MET A 5 -15.25 -1.34 -58.93
CA MET A 5 -14.78 -1.34 -57.53
C MET A 5 -14.68 -2.77 -56.97
N LEU A 6 -13.61 -3.48 -57.37
CA LEU A 6 -13.15 -4.71 -56.71
C LEU A 6 -11.65 -4.61 -56.41
N ARG A 7 -11.26 -3.67 -55.53
CA ARG A 7 -9.96 -3.69 -54.84
C ARG A 7 -10.11 -3.00 -53.48
N GLY A 8 -9.84 -3.73 -52.40
CA GLY A 8 -9.53 -3.12 -51.11
C GLY A 8 -10.41 -3.50 -49.92
N LEU A 9 -10.66 -4.78 -49.67
CA LEU A 9 -11.04 -5.21 -48.31
C LEU A 9 -9.79 -5.76 -47.61
N ARG A 10 -9.05 -4.86 -46.94
CA ARG A 10 -8.14 -5.26 -45.86
C ARG A 10 -8.96 -5.34 -44.57
N PRO A 11 -8.89 -6.42 -43.80
CA PRO A 11 -9.49 -6.42 -42.48
C PRO A 11 -8.78 -5.36 -41.63
N LEU A 12 -9.56 -4.47 -41.02
CA LEU A 12 -9.10 -3.58 -39.96
C LEU A 12 -8.62 -4.47 -38.81
N VAL A 13 -7.31 -4.73 -38.77
CA VAL A 13 -6.64 -5.25 -37.59
C VAL A 13 -6.74 -4.15 -36.54
N THR A 14 -7.77 -4.24 -35.70
CA THR A 14 -7.80 -3.51 -34.43
C THR A 14 -6.52 -3.88 -33.69
N LYS A 15 -5.58 -2.94 -33.58
CA LYS A 15 -4.41 -3.09 -32.71
C LYS A 15 -4.95 -3.25 -31.30
N THR A 16 -5.07 -4.50 -30.86
CA THR A 16 -5.21 -4.84 -29.45
C THR A 16 -4.01 -4.20 -28.77
N ARG A 17 -4.24 -3.11 -28.00
CA ARG A 17 -3.24 -2.60 -27.08
C ARG A 17 -2.87 -3.78 -26.20
N HIS A 18 -1.63 -4.28 -26.35
CA HIS A 18 -1.08 -5.23 -25.42
C HIS A 18 -1.06 -4.54 -24.06
N VAL A 19 -2.08 -4.81 -23.24
CA VAL A 19 -2.03 -4.60 -21.80
C VAL A 19 -0.91 -5.52 -21.32
N ARG A 20 0.28 -4.95 -21.19
CA ARG A 20 1.40 -5.59 -20.52
C ARG A 20 0.90 -5.89 -19.11
N ALA A 21 0.87 -7.16 -18.72
CA ALA A 21 0.41 -7.58 -17.41
C ALA A 21 1.11 -6.75 -16.32
N LEU A 22 0.37 -5.87 -15.65
CA LEU A 22 0.83 -4.99 -14.57
C LEU A 22 1.18 -5.76 -13.28
N SER A 23 1.19 -7.09 -13.32
CA SER A 23 1.21 -7.96 -12.14
C SER A 23 2.60 -8.15 -11.49
N GLN A 24 3.55 -7.21 -11.62
CA GLN A 24 4.86 -7.31 -10.94
C GLN A 24 5.39 -6.01 -10.30
N LEU A 25 4.63 -4.91 -10.26
CA LEU A 25 5.09 -3.65 -9.66
C LEU A 25 4.04 -3.08 -8.69
N SER A 26 3.72 -3.83 -7.62
CA SER A 26 2.87 -3.27 -6.56
C SER A 26 3.61 -2.13 -5.86
N THR A 27 3.00 -0.94 -5.81
CA THR A 27 3.52 0.20 -5.06
C THR A 27 3.32 0.05 -3.54
N ILE A 28 2.48 -0.89 -3.10
CA ILE A 28 2.13 -1.10 -1.70
C ILE A 28 3.32 -1.58 -0.88
N ASN A 29 3.59 -0.91 0.23
CA ASN A 29 4.48 -1.40 1.27
C ASN A 29 3.69 -2.14 2.37
N ALA A 30 3.78 -3.46 2.39
CA ALA A 30 3.02 -4.30 3.33
C ALA A 30 3.33 -4.03 4.81
N GLU A 31 4.57 -3.65 5.15
CA GLU A 31 4.94 -3.35 6.54
C GLU A 31 4.37 -1.99 6.99
N GLU A 32 4.37 -0.97 6.12
CA GLU A 32 3.72 0.31 6.39
C GLU A 32 2.20 0.13 6.54
N VAL A 33 1.57 -0.62 5.62
CA VAL A 33 0.13 -0.94 5.72
C VAL A 33 -0.17 -1.58 7.08
N LYS A 34 0.63 -2.55 7.51
CA LYS A 34 0.45 -3.24 8.80
C LYS A 34 0.62 -2.31 10.00
N LYS A 35 1.59 -1.39 9.94
CA LYS A 35 1.84 -0.39 10.99
C LYS A 35 0.63 0.53 11.19
N PHE A 36 0.08 1.10 10.11
CA PHE A 36 -1.12 1.92 10.19
C PHE A 36 -2.36 1.10 10.56
N SER A 37 -2.49 -0.11 10.02
CA SER A 37 -3.60 -1.02 10.33
C SER A 37 -3.73 -1.31 11.83
N ALA A 38 -2.61 -1.45 12.54
CA ALA A 38 -2.59 -1.73 13.97
C ALA A 38 -3.12 -0.57 14.82
N LYS A 39 -3.16 0.65 14.26
CA LYS A 39 -3.53 1.89 14.94
C LYS A 39 -4.87 2.45 14.49
N SER A 40 -5.59 1.73 13.62
CA SER A 40 -6.84 2.21 13.02
C SER A 40 -7.89 2.62 14.06
N ALA A 41 -7.92 2.00 15.24
CA ALA A 41 -8.87 2.35 16.31
C ALA A 41 -8.64 3.74 16.93
N GLU A 42 -7.41 4.27 16.86
CA GLU A 42 -7.03 5.57 17.43
C GLU A 42 -7.18 6.72 16.43
N TRP A 43 -7.56 6.43 15.17
CA TRP A 43 -7.56 7.40 14.07
C TRP A 43 -8.42 8.64 14.33
N TRP A 44 -9.52 8.46 15.08
CA TRP A 44 -10.47 9.51 15.41
C TRP A 44 -10.36 10.02 16.86
N ASP A 45 -9.28 9.68 17.57
CA ASP A 45 -8.95 10.30 18.85
C ASP A 45 -8.18 11.62 18.61
N PRO A 46 -8.77 12.81 18.88
CA PRO A 46 -8.10 14.08 18.67
C PRO A 46 -6.91 14.31 19.61
N HIS A 47 -6.80 13.54 20.69
CA HIS A 47 -5.69 13.58 21.64
C HIS A 47 -4.71 12.40 21.46
N GLY A 48 -4.97 11.51 20.50
CA GLY A 48 -4.12 10.39 20.16
C GLY A 48 -3.02 10.76 19.16
N GLU A 49 -2.37 9.74 18.60
CA GLU A 49 -1.24 9.91 17.68
C GLU A 49 -1.56 10.71 16.42
N PHE A 50 -2.81 10.64 15.95
CA PHE A 50 -3.27 11.35 14.76
C PHE A 50 -3.78 12.75 15.07
N GLY A 51 -3.74 13.21 16.33
CA GLY A 51 -4.28 14.52 16.75
C GLY A 51 -3.71 15.70 15.95
N MET A 52 -2.44 15.64 15.55
CA MET A 52 -1.85 16.66 14.68
C MET A 52 -2.46 16.70 13.28
N LEU A 53 -2.87 15.55 12.72
CA LEU A 53 -3.62 15.48 11.46
C LEU A 53 -5.01 16.10 11.61
N HIS A 54 -5.70 15.85 12.73
CA HIS A 54 -6.99 16.50 13.03
C HIS A 54 -6.86 18.02 13.04
N LEU A 55 -5.84 18.55 13.73
CA LEU A 55 -5.58 19.98 13.79
C LEU A 55 -5.21 20.58 12.43
N MET A 56 -4.55 19.80 11.57
CA MET A 56 -4.11 20.25 10.25
C MET A 56 -5.21 20.19 9.19
N ASN A 57 -6.18 19.28 9.35
CA ASN A 57 -7.21 19.02 8.36
C ASN A 57 -7.99 20.29 7.94
N PRO A 58 -8.43 21.19 8.84
CA PRO A 58 -9.12 22.43 8.43
C PRO A 58 -8.29 23.30 7.48
N THR A 59 -6.97 23.38 7.71
CA THR A 59 -6.05 24.16 6.87
C THR A 59 -5.88 23.51 5.49
N ARG A 60 -5.75 22.19 5.44
CA ARG A 60 -5.68 21.43 4.17
C ARG A 60 -6.96 21.57 3.36
N VAL A 61 -8.11 21.37 4.00
CA VAL A 61 -9.43 21.47 3.36
C VAL A 61 -9.66 22.88 2.81
N SER A 62 -9.28 23.92 3.56
CA SER A 62 -9.40 25.30 3.09
C SER A 62 -8.52 25.54 1.87
N TYR A 63 -7.26 25.09 1.89
CA TYR A 63 -6.37 25.19 0.73
C TYR A 63 -6.92 24.44 -0.49
N ILE A 64 -7.35 23.19 -0.33
CA ILE A 64 -7.92 22.37 -1.40
C ILE A 64 -9.14 23.07 -2.01
N ARG A 65 -10.05 23.58 -1.17
CA ARG A 65 -11.23 24.34 -1.61
C ARG A 65 -10.83 25.55 -2.42
N ASP A 66 -9.96 26.39 -1.89
CA ASP A 66 -9.59 27.67 -2.50
C ASP A 66 -8.91 27.49 -3.86
N ARG A 67 -8.26 26.34 -4.08
CA ARG A 67 -7.56 26.06 -5.33
C ARG A 67 -8.40 25.28 -6.36
N ILE A 68 -9.29 24.39 -5.91
CA ILE A 68 -10.16 23.63 -6.81
C ILE A 68 -11.39 24.45 -7.20
N ALA A 69 -11.93 25.23 -6.27
CA ALA A 69 -13.16 26.00 -6.44
C ALA A 69 -13.02 27.45 -5.94
N PRO A 70 -12.06 28.25 -6.45
CA PRO A 70 -11.77 29.60 -5.98
C PRO A 70 -12.96 30.57 -6.08
N SER A 71 -13.87 30.33 -7.03
CA SER A 71 -15.03 31.18 -7.31
C SER A 71 -16.32 30.69 -6.66
N ALA A 72 -16.29 29.56 -5.94
CA ALA A 72 -17.46 29.04 -5.27
C ALA A 72 -17.79 29.88 -4.03
N GLN A 73 -18.91 30.60 -4.10
CA GLN A 73 -19.46 31.38 -2.98
C GLN A 73 -20.52 30.59 -2.21
N ASP A 74 -20.80 29.35 -2.63
CA ASP A 74 -21.77 28.47 -2.02
C ASP A 74 -21.18 27.65 -0.87
N SER A 75 -22.05 27.01 -0.10
CA SER A 75 -21.66 26.09 0.97
C SER A 75 -21.22 24.73 0.46
N THR A 76 -21.28 24.48 -0.85
CA THR A 76 -21.04 23.17 -1.48
C THR A 76 -20.09 23.28 -2.68
N PRO A 77 -18.86 23.78 -2.48
CA PRO A 77 -17.95 24.15 -3.56
C PRO A 77 -17.52 22.98 -4.44
N PHE A 78 -17.68 21.74 -3.98
CA PHE A 78 -17.33 20.52 -4.72
C PHE A 78 -18.52 19.80 -5.32
N LYS A 79 -19.71 20.44 -5.33
CA LYS A 79 -20.93 19.82 -5.84
C LYS A 79 -20.75 19.32 -7.27
N GLY A 80 -20.98 18.02 -7.47
CA GLY A 80 -20.89 17.36 -8.76
C GLY A 80 -19.50 16.87 -9.15
N LEU A 81 -18.45 17.21 -8.39
CA LEU A 81 -17.10 16.70 -8.63
C LEU A 81 -16.97 15.26 -8.12
N LYS A 82 -16.44 14.37 -8.95
CA LYS A 82 -16.03 13.02 -8.54
C LYS A 82 -14.58 13.08 -8.05
N MET A 83 -14.36 12.76 -6.78
CA MET A 83 -13.08 12.94 -6.10
C MET A 83 -12.57 11.60 -5.56
N LEU A 84 -11.26 11.36 -5.65
CA LEU A 84 -10.57 10.21 -5.04
C LEU A 84 -9.65 10.71 -3.93
N ASP A 85 -9.78 10.15 -2.73
CA ASP A 85 -8.82 10.30 -1.64
C ASP A 85 -8.06 8.96 -1.52
N ILE A 86 -6.89 8.86 -2.15
CA ILE A 86 -6.07 7.64 -2.18
C ILE A 86 -5.10 7.64 -0.99
N GLY A 87 -5.16 6.59 -0.18
CA GLY A 87 -4.57 6.58 1.16
C GLY A 87 -5.45 7.25 2.20
N CYS A 88 -6.78 7.13 2.09
CA CYS A 88 -7.71 7.90 2.93
C CYS A 88 -7.59 7.61 4.45
N GLY A 89 -6.95 6.51 4.85
CA GLY A 89 -6.81 6.11 6.24
C GLY A 89 -8.19 5.94 6.90
N GLY A 90 -8.36 6.56 8.06
CA GLY A 90 -9.63 6.62 8.77
C GLY A 90 -10.64 7.64 8.22
N GLY A 91 -10.35 8.32 7.10
CA GLY A 91 -11.35 9.13 6.38
C GLY A 91 -11.45 10.60 6.78
N LEU A 92 -10.46 11.15 7.49
CA LEU A 92 -10.48 12.53 8.00
C LEU A 92 -10.73 13.57 6.89
N LEU A 93 -9.98 13.47 5.79
CA LEU A 93 -10.13 14.38 4.65
C LEU A 93 -11.38 14.02 3.84
N SER A 94 -11.55 12.75 3.51
CA SER A 94 -12.70 12.23 2.77
C SER A 94 -14.04 12.77 3.29
N GLU A 95 -14.29 12.67 4.60
CA GLU A 95 -15.55 13.17 5.18
C GLU A 95 -15.70 14.70 5.08
N SER A 96 -14.61 15.47 5.19
CA SER A 96 -14.65 16.92 5.00
C SER A 96 -14.98 17.30 3.56
N LEU A 97 -14.43 16.58 2.58
CA LEU A 97 -14.70 16.80 1.16
C LEU A 97 -16.18 16.50 0.81
N VAL A 98 -16.76 15.46 1.41
CA VAL A 98 -18.19 15.12 1.24
C VAL A 98 -19.10 16.21 1.81
N ARG A 99 -18.77 16.74 3.00
CA ARG A 99 -19.54 17.85 3.60
C ARG A 99 -19.53 19.10 2.72
N LEU A 100 -18.48 19.29 1.91
CA LEU A 100 -18.36 20.35 0.92
C LEU A 100 -19.01 20.01 -0.45
N GLY A 101 -19.74 18.90 -0.55
CA GLY A 101 -20.53 18.51 -1.73
C GLY A 101 -19.85 17.56 -2.70
N GLY A 102 -18.65 17.08 -2.39
CA GLY A 102 -17.92 16.14 -3.26
C GLY A 102 -18.54 14.75 -3.30
N ASN A 103 -18.48 14.10 -4.46
CA ASN A 103 -18.72 12.66 -4.59
C ASN A 103 -17.38 11.94 -4.41
N VAL A 104 -17.11 11.51 -3.18
CA VAL A 104 -15.79 11.06 -2.74
C VAL A 104 -15.72 9.54 -2.65
N LEU A 105 -14.73 8.96 -3.31
CA LEU A 105 -14.24 7.62 -3.05
C LEU A 105 -12.99 7.73 -2.16
N GLY A 106 -13.08 7.28 -0.91
CA GLY A 106 -11.91 7.06 -0.06
C GLY A 106 -11.36 5.65 -0.28
N ALA A 107 -10.11 5.55 -0.72
CA ALA A 107 -9.46 4.27 -1.00
C ALA A 107 -8.22 4.08 -0.12
N ASP A 108 -8.08 2.91 0.49
CA ASP A 108 -6.87 2.54 1.26
C ASP A 108 -6.58 1.04 1.12
N ALA A 109 -5.29 0.70 1.04
CA ALA A 109 -4.83 -0.69 0.97
C ALA A 109 -5.07 -1.46 2.29
N SER A 110 -5.20 -0.76 3.42
CA SER A 110 -5.55 -1.31 4.72
C SER A 110 -7.05 -1.54 4.87
N TYR A 111 -7.42 -2.80 5.08
CA TYR A 111 -8.79 -3.19 5.40
C TYR A 111 -9.26 -2.58 6.73
N SER A 112 -8.40 -2.52 7.76
CA SER A 112 -8.81 -2.01 9.07
C SER A 112 -9.00 -0.50 9.07
N ASN A 113 -8.21 0.25 8.29
CA ASN A 113 -8.41 1.69 8.09
C ASN A 113 -9.76 1.97 7.43
N VAL A 114 -10.04 1.29 6.32
CA VAL A 114 -11.32 1.42 5.58
C VAL A 114 -12.51 1.05 6.48
N GLN A 115 -12.38 0.00 7.29
CA GLN A 115 -13.44 -0.39 8.22
C GLN A 115 -13.65 0.65 9.32
N MET A 116 -12.57 1.25 9.84
CA MET A 116 -12.70 2.36 10.80
C MET A 116 -13.36 3.57 10.15
N ALA A 117 -12.91 3.98 8.96
CA ALA A 117 -13.49 5.10 8.22
C ALA A 117 -14.99 4.87 7.96
N THR A 118 -15.36 3.67 7.54
CA THR A 118 -16.75 3.25 7.31
C THR A 118 -17.58 3.25 8.60
N LEU A 119 -17.00 2.81 9.72
CA LEU A 119 -17.70 2.82 11.02
C LEU A 119 -17.86 4.24 11.55
N HIS A 120 -16.85 5.08 11.38
CA HIS A 120 -16.90 6.48 11.81
C HIS A 120 -17.92 7.26 11.00
N SER A 121 -17.90 7.13 9.66
CA SER A 121 -18.80 7.87 8.79
C SER A 121 -20.26 7.60 9.11
N ARG A 122 -20.62 6.37 9.49
CA ARG A 122 -21.97 5.98 9.96
C ARG A 122 -22.46 6.69 11.23
N LYS A 123 -21.59 7.41 11.94
CA LYS A 123 -21.96 8.20 13.12
C LYS A 123 -22.45 9.60 12.75
N ASP A 124 -22.16 10.09 11.54
CA ASP A 124 -22.54 11.42 11.07
C ASP A 124 -23.55 11.34 9.92
N PRO A 125 -24.86 11.51 10.20
CA PRO A 125 -25.90 11.47 9.18
C PRO A 125 -25.73 12.44 8.02
N ALA A 126 -25.05 13.57 8.25
CA ALA A 126 -24.80 14.54 7.20
C ALA A 126 -23.95 13.97 6.05
N LEU A 127 -23.23 12.87 6.26
CA LEU A 127 -22.40 12.25 5.21
C LEU A 127 -23.21 11.43 4.19
N TRP A 128 -24.43 11.02 4.51
CA TRP A 128 -25.28 10.24 3.61
C TRP A 128 -26.60 10.94 3.23
N THR A 129 -27.02 11.96 3.99
CA THR A 129 -28.14 12.85 3.61
C THR A 129 -27.67 14.19 3.05
N GLY A 130 -26.35 14.43 3.05
CA GLY A 130 -25.75 15.69 2.66
C GLY A 130 -25.64 15.91 1.15
N PRO A 131 -24.93 16.97 0.75
CA PRO A 131 -24.82 17.38 -0.64
C PRO A 131 -23.88 16.50 -1.48
N GLY A 132 -23.03 15.69 -0.84
CA GLY A 132 -22.07 14.80 -1.47
C GLY A 132 -22.42 13.32 -1.27
N GLN A 133 -21.58 12.45 -1.84
CA GLN A 133 -21.67 11.00 -1.69
C GLN A 133 -20.35 10.46 -1.17
N LEU A 134 -20.40 9.45 -0.30
CA LEU A 134 -19.21 8.83 0.30
C LEU A 134 -19.22 7.32 0.06
N GLU A 135 -18.15 6.82 -0.54
CA GLU A 135 -17.82 5.40 -0.59
C GLU A 135 -16.42 5.20 -0.01
N TYR A 136 -16.25 4.16 0.82
CA TYR A 136 -14.92 3.68 1.20
C TYR A 136 -14.67 2.32 0.56
N ARG A 137 -13.49 2.14 -0.05
CA ARG A 137 -13.11 0.89 -0.70
C ARG A 137 -11.72 0.45 -0.22
N ASN A 138 -11.62 -0.80 0.22
CA ASN A 138 -10.32 -1.42 0.46
C ASN A 138 -9.74 -1.88 -0.88
N THR A 139 -8.89 -1.06 -1.47
CA THR A 139 -8.34 -1.24 -2.81
C THR A 139 -7.04 -0.45 -2.96
N THR A 140 -6.42 -0.53 -4.12
CA THR A 140 -5.15 0.10 -4.46
C THR A 140 -5.36 1.09 -5.61
N ALA A 141 -4.41 2.01 -5.80
CA ALA A 141 -4.48 2.95 -6.92
C ALA A 141 -4.41 2.19 -8.26
N GLU A 142 -3.59 1.14 -8.31
CA GLU A 142 -3.39 0.29 -9.49
C GLU A 142 -4.64 -0.49 -9.86
N ASP A 143 -5.33 -1.04 -8.85
CA ASP A 143 -6.58 -1.77 -9.07
C ASP A 143 -7.70 -0.83 -9.54
N LEU A 144 -7.81 0.36 -8.95
CA LEU A 144 -8.76 1.38 -9.42
C LEU A 144 -8.49 1.79 -10.88
N LEU A 145 -7.23 2.02 -11.24
CA LEU A 145 -6.85 2.32 -12.62
C LEU A 145 -7.17 1.14 -13.56
N ALA A 146 -6.93 -0.11 -13.12
CA ALA A 146 -7.23 -1.31 -13.90
C ALA A 146 -8.74 -1.53 -14.10
N GLU A 147 -9.57 -1.11 -13.14
CA GLU A 147 -11.03 -1.07 -13.24
C GLU A 147 -11.52 0.02 -14.21
N GLY A 148 -10.64 0.93 -14.64
CA GLY A 148 -10.98 2.05 -15.53
C GLY A 148 -11.66 3.21 -14.80
N GLU A 149 -11.48 3.30 -13.47
CA GLU A 149 -11.97 4.43 -12.70
C GLU A 149 -11.26 5.73 -13.11
N SER A 150 -12.02 6.83 -13.13
CA SER A 150 -11.50 8.17 -13.41
C SER A 150 -12.24 9.21 -12.57
N PHE A 151 -11.53 10.28 -12.24
CA PHE A 151 -11.95 11.30 -11.27
C PHE A 151 -11.65 12.71 -11.79
N ASP A 152 -12.48 13.68 -11.37
CA ASP A 152 -12.24 15.10 -11.65
C ASP A 152 -11.13 15.64 -10.74
N VAL A 153 -11.00 15.07 -9.53
CA VAL A 153 -9.93 15.38 -8.58
C VAL A 153 -9.38 14.09 -7.98
N VAL A 154 -8.06 13.92 -7.99
CA VAL A 154 -7.36 12.86 -7.24
C VAL A 154 -6.51 13.52 -6.17
N LEU A 155 -6.64 13.08 -4.92
CA LEU A 155 -5.88 13.55 -3.76
C LEU A 155 -5.07 12.41 -3.18
N ALA A 156 -3.76 12.59 -3.05
CA ALA A 156 -2.86 11.65 -2.40
C ALA A 156 -2.11 12.38 -1.28
N MET A 157 -2.64 12.28 -0.06
CA MET A 157 -2.16 13.06 1.10
C MET A 157 -1.39 12.16 2.06
N GLU A 158 -0.10 12.43 2.27
CA GLU A 158 0.77 11.73 3.24
C GLU A 158 0.86 10.22 3.01
N ILE A 159 0.93 9.85 1.74
CA ILE A 159 1.01 8.45 1.30
C ILE A 159 2.28 8.17 0.50
N ILE A 160 2.83 9.16 -0.20
CA ILE A 160 3.89 8.93 -1.20
C ILE A 160 5.18 8.42 -0.53
N GLU A 161 5.50 8.91 0.66
CA GLU A 161 6.64 8.44 1.46
C GLU A 161 6.47 7.00 1.97
N HIS A 162 5.26 6.44 1.91
CA HIS A 162 4.96 5.08 2.39
C HIS A 162 4.87 4.03 1.26
N VAL A 163 5.01 4.43 -0.01
CA VAL A 163 4.99 3.49 -1.15
C VAL A 163 6.38 3.03 -1.56
N ASN A 164 6.49 1.82 -2.12
CA ASN A 164 7.76 1.25 -2.58
C ASN A 164 8.28 1.88 -3.88
N ASN A 165 7.39 2.43 -4.72
CA ASN A 165 7.74 3.07 -5.99
C ASN A 165 6.94 4.37 -6.19
N PRO A 166 7.40 5.48 -5.60
CA PRO A 166 6.73 6.79 -5.69
C PRO A 166 6.45 7.26 -7.11
N SER A 167 7.40 7.08 -8.04
CA SER A 167 7.23 7.52 -9.43
C SER A 167 6.11 6.80 -10.14
N GLU A 168 6.01 5.48 -9.95
CA GLU A 168 4.93 4.69 -10.53
C GLU A 168 3.58 5.01 -9.87
N PHE A 169 3.56 5.20 -8.56
CA PHE A 169 2.36 5.64 -7.84
C PHE A 169 1.84 6.99 -8.36
N LEU A 170 2.73 7.97 -8.55
CA LEU A 170 2.39 9.27 -9.14
C LEU A 170 1.82 9.13 -10.55
N ARG A 171 2.42 8.27 -11.39
CA ARG A 171 1.90 7.98 -12.73
C ARG A 171 0.49 7.40 -12.68
N VAL A 172 0.26 6.42 -11.80
CA VAL A 172 -1.06 5.78 -11.64
C VAL A 172 -2.11 6.80 -11.17
N CYS A 173 -1.78 7.63 -10.19
CA CYS A 173 -2.67 8.71 -9.73
C CYS A 173 -2.98 9.71 -10.85
N ALA A 174 -1.97 10.12 -11.62
CA ALA A 174 -2.12 11.01 -12.75
C ALA A 174 -3.01 10.41 -13.86
N ASP A 175 -2.84 9.14 -14.20
CA ASP A 175 -3.62 8.46 -15.25
C ASP A 175 -5.11 8.31 -14.89
N MET A 176 -5.48 8.40 -13.61
CA MET A 176 -6.87 8.39 -13.15
C MET A 176 -7.55 9.77 -13.20
N VAL A 177 -6.79 10.84 -13.45
CA VAL A 177 -7.33 12.20 -13.51
C VAL A 177 -7.89 12.46 -14.90
N ARG A 178 -9.14 12.91 -14.96
CA ARG A 178 -9.79 13.27 -16.22
C ARG A 178 -9.13 14.49 -16.87
N PRO A 179 -9.26 14.68 -18.20
CA PRO A 179 -8.81 15.91 -18.85
C PRO A 179 -9.45 17.15 -18.21
N GLY A 180 -8.64 18.16 -17.88
CA GLY A 180 -9.09 19.33 -17.11
C GLY A 180 -9.26 19.11 -15.60
N GLY A 181 -8.99 17.90 -15.11
CA GLY A 181 -9.04 17.56 -13.69
C GLY A 181 -7.78 17.98 -12.94
N LYS A 182 -7.82 17.80 -11.61
CA LYS A 182 -6.75 18.19 -10.69
C LYS A 182 -6.13 16.99 -9.97
N LEU A 183 -4.80 16.96 -9.87
CA LEU A 183 -4.08 16.09 -8.94
C LEU A 183 -3.56 16.92 -7.77
N VAL A 184 -3.91 16.54 -6.55
CA VAL A 184 -3.49 17.19 -5.31
C VAL A 184 -2.58 16.22 -4.53
N LEU A 185 -1.38 16.66 -4.21
CA LEU A 185 -0.38 15.84 -3.52
C LEU A 185 0.06 16.52 -2.25
N SER A 186 0.30 15.77 -1.18
CA SER A 186 1.01 16.27 -0.01
C SER A 186 1.95 15.21 0.56
N THR A 187 3.09 15.66 1.06
CA THR A 187 4.13 14.82 1.67
C THR A 187 5.01 15.68 2.58
N ILE A 188 5.63 15.07 3.59
CA ILE A 188 6.64 15.75 4.40
C ILE A 188 7.89 15.99 3.55
N SER A 189 8.27 17.26 3.37
CA SER A 189 9.48 17.64 2.65
C SER A 189 10.72 17.42 3.48
N ARG A 190 11.74 16.85 2.82
CA ARG A 190 13.02 16.45 3.42
C ARG A 190 13.87 17.64 3.80
N THR A 191 13.62 18.17 4.99
CA THR A 191 14.43 19.24 5.59
C THR A 191 15.00 18.85 6.94
N PRO A 192 16.14 19.45 7.35
CA PRO A 192 16.68 19.25 8.69
C PRO A 192 15.68 19.62 9.80
N MET A 193 14.82 20.61 9.55
CA MET A 193 13.78 21.00 10.50
C MET A 193 12.64 19.99 10.56
N ALA A 194 12.21 19.41 9.42
CA ALA A 194 11.25 18.31 9.45
C ALA A 194 11.79 17.15 10.28
N TYR A 195 13.06 16.75 10.11
CA TYR A 195 13.71 15.76 10.98
C TYR A 195 13.69 16.18 12.45
N PHE A 196 14.05 17.43 12.76
CA PHE A 196 14.06 17.93 14.15
C PHE A 196 12.68 17.84 14.80
N LEU A 197 11.60 18.13 14.07
CA LEU A 197 10.26 18.17 14.64
C LEU A 197 9.59 16.80 14.65
N THR A 198 9.70 16.02 13.56
CA THR A 198 9.02 14.73 13.45
C THR A 198 9.79 13.60 14.13
N ASN A 199 11.10 13.52 13.92
CA ASN A 199 11.91 12.43 14.45
C ASN A 199 12.47 12.77 15.84
N PHE A 200 13.08 13.95 16.01
CA PHE A 200 13.70 14.29 17.29
C PHE A 200 12.67 14.76 18.33
N LEU A 201 11.85 15.76 18.01
CA LEU A 201 10.94 16.36 18.99
C LEU A 201 9.71 15.47 19.24
N ALA A 202 8.97 15.05 18.20
CA ALA A 202 7.72 14.30 18.38
C ALA A 202 7.94 12.84 18.81
N GLU A 203 8.96 12.14 18.31
CA GLU A 203 9.25 10.75 18.72
C GLU A 203 10.19 10.66 19.92
N ASP A 204 11.38 11.27 19.85
CA ASP A 204 12.43 11.02 20.84
C ASP A 204 12.26 11.85 22.13
N VAL A 205 11.73 13.08 22.05
CA VAL A 205 11.56 13.99 23.21
C VAL A 205 10.17 13.92 23.81
N LEU A 206 9.13 14.25 23.02
CA LEU A 206 7.76 14.39 23.49
C LEU A 206 7.01 13.05 23.54
N LYS A 207 7.50 12.01 22.85
CA LYS A 207 6.87 10.68 22.75
C LYS A 207 5.39 10.75 22.35
N MET A 208 5.03 11.73 21.53
CA MET A 208 3.67 11.90 21.00
C MET A 208 3.34 10.80 19.99
N VAL A 209 4.36 10.27 19.33
CA VAL A 209 4.29 9.17 18.37
C VAL A 209 5.37 8.13 18.68
N HIS A 210 5.16 6.88 18.28
CA HIS A 210 6.13 5.81 18.51
C HIS A 210 7.41 6.01 17.71
N LYS A 211 8.54 5.56 18.25
CA LYS A 211 9.83 5.59 17.56
C LYS A 211 9.78 4.82 16.23
N GLY A 212 10.29 5.43 15.16
CA GLY A 212 10.23 4.90 13.80
C GLY A 212 8.90 5.17 13.10
N THR A 213 8.10 6.11 13.61
CA THR A 213 6.88 6.56 12.90
C THR A 213 7.27 7.29 11.62
N HIS A 214 8.32 8.11 11.68
CA HIS A 214 8.85 8.93 10.62
C HIS A 214 10.22 8.41 10.15
N ASP A 215 10.40 8.30 8.83
CA ASP A 215 11.68 7.96 8.22
C ASP A 215 12.10 9.09 7.29
N TRP A 216 13.05 9.91 7.76
CA TRP A 216 13.54 11.07 7.03
C TRP A 216 14.14 10.73 5.66
N SER A 217 14.62 9.50 5.47
CA SER A 217 15.14 9.05 4.18
C SER A 217 14.05 8.89 3.11
N LYS A 218 12.78 8.72 3.54
CA LYS A 218 11.62 8.58 2.67
C LYS A 218 10.95 9.91 2.33
N TYR A 219 11.32 11.00 2.99
CA TYR A 219 10.78 12.33 2.71
C TYR A 219 11.21 12.78 1.31
N ILE A 220 10.27 13.33 0.56
CA ILE A 220 10.49 13.76 -0.83
C ILE A 220 10.56 15.29 -0.85
N LYS A 221 11.61 15.86 -1.46
CA LYS A 221 11.68 17.32 -1.58
C LYS A 221 10.62 17.83 -2.55
N SER A 222 10.11 19.02 -2.30
CA SER A 222 9.11 19.66 -3.17
C SER A 222 9.59 19.80 -4.61
N GLU A 223 10.88 20.07 -4.83
CA GLU A 223 11.49 20.17 -6.16
C GLU A 223 11.55 18.81 -6.86
N GLU A 224 11.89 17.75 -6.13
CA GLU A 224 11.91 16.36 -6.64
C GLU A 224 10.52 15.93 -7.08
N LEU A 225 9.50 16.26 -6.27
CA LEU A 225 8.10 15.99 -6.60
C LEU A 225 7.64 16.80 -7.83
N THR A 226 7.97 18.09 -7.88
CA THR A 226 7.64 18.99 -9.00
C THR A 226 8.26 18.49 -10.31
N GLU A 227 9.53 18.07 -10.27
CA GLU A 227 10.23 17.53 -11.43
C GLU A 227 9.65 16.18 -11.87
N ALA A 228 9.37 15.29 -10.93
CA ALA A 228 8.71 14.01 -11.22
C ALA A 228 7.38 14.22 -11.94
N ILE A 229 6.58 15.21 -11.52
CA ILE A 229 5.31 15.55 -12.17
C ILE A 229 5.51 16.13 -13.57
N ARG A 230 6.44 17.06 -13.74
CA ARG A 230 6.74 17.63 -15.07
C ARG A 230 7.24 16.57 -16.05
N SER A 231 7.85 15.49 -15.54
CA SER A 231 8.29 14.36 -16.36
C SER A 231 7.17 13.41 -16.78
N LEU A 232 5.96 13.52 -16.20
CA LEU A 232 4.81 12.71 -16.57
C LEU A 232 4.34 13.02 -17.99
N GLN A 233 3.85 12.00 -18.68
CA GLN A 233 3.17 12.17 -19.95
C GLN A 233 1.87 12.96 -19.74
N GLY A 234 1.46 13.75 -20.74
CA GLY A 234 0.22 14.53 -20.69
C GLY A 234 0.39 16.04 -20.47
N GLY A 235 1.62 16.55 -20.37
CA GLY A 235 1.87 18.00 -20.33
C GLY A 235 1.41 18.65 -19.03
N TRP A 236 1.53 17.92 -17.91
CA TRP A 236 1.16 18.39 -16.58
C TRP A 236 1.84 19.70 -16.22
N GLN A 237 1.06 20.65 -15.69
CA GLN A 237 1.55 21.91 -15.16
C GLN A 237 1.38 21.96 -13.66
N VAL A 238 2.39 22.50 -12.98
CA VAL A 238 2.36 22.69 -11.53
C VAL A 238 1.83 24.09 -11.26
N ASP A 239 0.61 24.18 -10.74
CA ASP A 239 -0.15 25.42 -10.53
C ASP A 239 0.31 26.16 -9.26
N ASP A 240 0.38 25.46 -8.13
CA ASP A 240 0.80 26.05 -6.84
C ASP A 240 1.48 24.98 -5.98
N VAL A 241 2.52 25.39 -5.24
CA VAL A 241 3.26 24.59 -4.26
C VAL A 241 3.41 25.43 -2.99
N ARG A 242 2.88 24.97 -1.87
CA ARG A 242 2.93 25.69 -0.58
C ARG A 242 3.38 24.80 0.55
N GLY A 243 4.16 25.36 1.48
CA GLY A 243 4.43 24.80 2.80
C GLY A 243 3.24 24.95 3.75
N ILE A 244 3.01 23.95 4.60
CA ILE A 244 2.07 24.01 5.73
C ILE A 244 2.84 23.80 7.03
N ALA A 245 2.72 24.75 7.96
CA ALA A 245 3.52 24.84 9.18
C ALA A 245 2.65 24.98 10.44
N TRP A 246 3.07 24.41 11.57
CA TRP A 246 2.44 24.72 12.87
C TRP A 246 2.88 26.11 13.36
N ASN A 247 1.93 27.01 13.62
CA ASN A 247 2.19 28.29 14.26
C ASN A 247 1.88 28.20 15.77
N PRO A 248 2.89 28.15 16.65
CA PRO A 248 2.66 27.97 18.09
C PRO A 248 2.00 29.17 18.76
N ILE A 249 2.18 30.39 18.21
CA ILE A 249 1.56 31.62 18.73
C ILE A 249 0.05 31.61 18.45
N LYS A 250 -0.32 31.16 17.23
CA LYS A 250 -1.73 31.10 16.81
C LYS A 250 -2.40 29.78 17.19
N GLY A 251 -1.65 28.79 17.69
CA GLY A 251 -2.15 27.45 18.03
C GLY A 251 -2.83 26.75 16.85
N ARG A 252 -2.37 26.99 15.62
CA ARG A 252 -2.98 26.43 14.40
C ARG A 252 -1.98 26.25 13.28
N TRP A 253 -2.32 25.37 12.34
CA TRP A 253 -1.60 25.23 11.09
C TRP A 253 -1.84 26.41 10.16
N VAL A 254 -0.80 26.83 9.45
CA VAL A 254 -0.80 27.97 8.52
C VAL A 254 -0.14 27.55 7.19
N VAL A 255 -0.71 28.01 6.08
CA VAL A 255 -0.14 27.83 4.74
C VAL A 255 0.79 29.00 4.44
N SER A 256 1.88 28.76 3.71
CA SER A 256 2.78 29.81 3.24
C SER A 256 2.11 30.77 2.25
N GLU A 257 2.51 32.05 2.31
CA GLU A 257 1.87 33.12 1.53
C GLU A 257 2.35 33.20 0.08
N LYS A 258 3.51 32.62 -0.26
CA LYS A 258 4.07 32.65 -1.62
C LYS A 258 4.13 31.26 -2.25
N ASN A 259 3.85 31.20 -3.56
CA ASN A 259 4.03 29.98 -4.35
C ASN A 259 5.52 29.61 -4.39
N GLY A 260 5.83 28.33 -4.18
CA GLY A 260 7.18 27.81 -4.03
C GLY A 260 7.80 28.09 -2.66
N ASP A 261 7.11 28.80 -1.78
CA ASP A 261 7.57 28.97 -0.40
C ASP A 261 7.11 27.78 0.42
N ILE A 262 8.10 27.05 0.93
CA ILE A 262 7.92 25.94 1.85
C ILE A 262 8.09 26.38 3.31
N GLY A 263 8.40 27.65 3.57
CA GLY A 263 8.43 28.25 4.90
C GLY A 263 7.25 29.19 5.15
N VAL A 264 7.01 29.55 6.41
CA VAL A 264 6.05 30.59 6.78
C VAL A 264 6.78 31.78 7.38
N ALA A 265 6.41 32.98 6.91
CA ALA A 265 7.07 34.26 7.15
C ALA A 265 7.63 34.46 8.58
N GLY A 266 8.93 34.74 8.66
CA GLY A 266 9.61 35.23 9.87
C GLY A 266 10.10 34.16 10.84
N VAL A 267 9.77 32.88 10.63
CA VAL A 267 10.33 31.76 11.41
C VAL A 267 10.80 30.71 10.42
N GLY A 268 12.11 30.58 10.25
CA GLY A 268 12.70 29.67 9.27
C GLY A 268 12.11 28.25 9.33
N SER A 269 11.70 27.75 8.16
CA SER A 269 11.43 26.35 7.83
C SER A 269 10.71 25.48 8.86
N LEU A 270 9.75 25.99 9.63
CA LEU A 270 8.96 25.12 10.52
C LEU A 270 7.96 24.31 9.70
N GLU A 271 8.29 23.06 9.42
CA GLU A 271 7.45 22.00 8.81
C GLU A 271 6.91 22.27 7.41
N GLN A 272 7.17 21.32 6.51
CA GLN A 272 7.01 21.54 5.08
C GLN A 272 6.17 20.41 4.49
N TRP A 273 4.85 20.54 4.55
CA TRP A 273 4.00 19.78 3.62
C TRP A 273 3.91 20.58 2.33
N SER A 274 4.32 20.02 1.20
CA SER A 274 4.13 20.69 -0.10
C SER A 274 2.80 20.26 -0.69
N VAL A 275 1.86 21.19 -0.91
CA VAL A 275 0.62 20.87 -1.65
C VAL A 275 0.72 21.30 -3.09
N SER A 276 0.88 20.33 -4.00
CA SER A 276 0.95 20.58 -5.45
C SER A 276 -0.42 20.38 -6.08
N ILE A 277 -0.89 21.37 -6.84
CA ILE A 277 -2.09 21.23 -7.68
C ILE A 277 -1.68 21.24 -9.12
N LEU A 278 -2.19 20.27 -9.86
CA LEU A 278 -1.71 20.00 -11.20
C LEU A 278 -2.87 19.99 -12.18
N ASP A 279 -2.73 20.72 -13.27
CA ASP A 279 -3.73 20.78 -14.34
C ASP A 279 -3.42 19.79 -15.46
N GLN A 280 -4.43 19.00 -15.83
CA GLN A 280 -4.47 18.30 -17.11
C GLN A 280 -4.90 19.28 -18.21
N PRO A 281 -4.14 19.45 -19.30
CA PRO A 281 -4.58 20.28 -20.42
C PRO A 281 -5.85 19.72 -21.07
N SER A 282 -6.80 20.60 -21.41
CA SER A 282 -8.15 20.26 -21.89
C SER A 282 -8.21 19.74 -23.34
N SER A 283 -7.09 19.66 -24.05
CA SER A 283 -7.01 19.16 -25.42
C SER A 283 -6.01 18.00 -25.53
N ILE A 284 -6.44 16.91 -26.19
CA ILE A 284 -5.52 15.87 -26.66
C ILE A 284 -4.62 16.53 -27.68
N ILE A 285 -3.42 16.91 -27.26
CA ILE A 285 -2.36 17.25 -28.20
C ILE A 285 -1.91 15.93 -28.84
N GLN A 286 -2.42 15.64 -30.03
CA GLN A 286 -1.76 14.72 -30.93
C GLN A 286 -0.46 15.42 -31.38
N HIS A 287 0.67 15.09 -30.76
CA HIS A 287 1.96 15.37 -31.35
C HIS A 287 2.84 14.12 -31.41
N GLU A 288 3.62 14.12 -32.47
CA GLU A 288 4.25 12.99 -33.13
C GLU A 288 5.25 12.26 -32.25
N SER A 289 5.45 10.99 -32.60
CA SER A 289 6.45 10.08 -32.04
C SER A 289 7.82 10.74 -31.88
N PHE A 290 8.15 11.11 -30.65
CA PHE A 290 9.49 11.54 -30.28
C PHE A 290 10.33 10.31 -29.93
N GLN A 291 11.47 10.18 -30.60
CA GLN A 291 12.40 9.05 -30.43
C GLN A 291 13.13 9.14 -29.08
N PRO A 292 13.47 8.00 -28.44
CA PRO A 292 14.25 8.02 -27.21
C PRO A 292 15.67 8.52 -27.50
N TYR A 293 16.09 9.55 -26.77
CA TYR A 293 17.46 10.04 -26.77
C TYR A 293 18.30 9.11 -25.87
N ASP A 294 18.99 8.16 -26.49
CA ASP A 294 20.15 7.48 -25.92
C ASP A 294 21.37 8.40 -26.03
N ARG A 295 21.97 8.73 -24.87
CA ARG A 295 23.37 9.16 -24.60
C ARG A 295 23.33 9.54 -23.12
N TRP A 296 24.16 9.01 -22.23
CA TRP A 296 25.61 9.16 -22.17
C TRP A 296 26.30 7.87 -21.72
N MET A 297 27.27 7.39 -22.50
CA MET A 297 28.65 7.04 -22.11
C MET A 297 29.27 6.23 -23.26
N ASP A 298 29.85 6.94 -24.22
CA ASP A 298 30.91 6.41 -25.08
C ASP A 298 32.20 7.09 -24.64
N GLU A 299 33.05 6.35 -23.91
CA GLU A 299 34.49 6.43 -24.13
C GLU A 299 34.86 5.13 -24.85
N ALA A 300 34.99 5.25 -26.17
CA ALA A 300 35.50 4.22 -27.03
C ALA A 300 37.04 4.22 -26.98
N ASP A 301 37.56 3.04 -27.35
CA ASP A 301 38.90 2.80 -27.86
C ASP A 301 40.05 2.71 -26.85
N GLU A 302 40.22 1.50 -26.32
CA GLU A 302 41.45 0.78 -26.66
C GLU A 302 41.18 -0.68 -27.06
N LEU A 303 41.42 -0.92 -28.35
CA LEU A 303 41.99 -2.14 -28.91
C LEU A 303 41.06 -3.33 -29.17
N ARG A 304 40.37 -3.19 -30.31
CA ARG A 304 40.29 -4.25 -31.32
C ARG A 304 41.69 -4.84 -31.59
N LEU A 305 41.89 -6.09 -31.22
CA LEU A 305 42.78 -6.98 -31.94
C LEU A 305 42.19 -8.39 -31.89
N PHE A 306 42.13 -8.99 -33.07
CA PHE A 306 41.60 -10.31 -33.40
C PHE A 306 40.11 -10.38 -33.73
N SER A 307 39.89 -9.90 -34.96
CA SER A 307 39.02 -10.50 -35.95
C SER A 307 39.05 -12.03 -36.00
N ASP A 308 38.00 -12.54 -36.63
CA ASP A 308 37.92 -13.83 -37.31
C ASP A 308 37.70 -15.07 -36.43
N ILE A 309 36.46 -15.55 -36.41
CA ILE A 309 36.07 -16.77 -37.14
C ILE A 309 34.54 -16.98 -37.01
N LEU A 310 33.85 -16.68 -38.11
CA LEU A 310 32.74 -17.43 -38.72
C LEU A 310 31.55 -17.93 -37.87
N TRP A 311 30.42 -17.25 -38.08
CA TRP A 311 29.19 -17.79 -38.70
C TRP A 311 28.96 -19.33 -38.68
N ARG A 312 27.95 -19.74 -37.87
CA ARG A 312 26.85 -20.73 -38.05
C ARG A 312 26.96 -21.85 -39.12
N PRO A 313 26.05 -22.86 -39.12
CA PRO A 313 25.54 -23.78 -38.09
C PRO A 313 25.52 -25.25 -38.62
N THR A 314 25.55 -26.31 -37.78
CA THR A 314 25.05 -27.63 -38.24
C THR A 314 24.33 -28.41 -37.15
N ARG A 315 23.02 -28.52 -37.37
CA ARG A 315 22.08 -29.48 -36.81
C ARG A 315 22.33 -30.82 -37.54
N LEU A 316 22.28 -31.94 -36.80
CA LEU A 316 22.25 -33.35 -37.26
C LEU A 316 23.61 -34.08 -37.37
N HIS A 317 23.94 -34.90 -36.36
CA HIS A 317 24.18 -36.34 -36.56
C HIS A 317 24.12 -37.10 -35.22
N HIS A 318 23.15 -37.99 -35.08
CA HIS A 318 22.99 -38.88 -33.94
C HIS A 318 24.04 -40.01 -33.98
N ASN A 319 24.99 -40.01 -33.05
CA ASN A 319 25.98 -41.09 -32.91
C ASN A 319 25.46 -42.21 -31.98
N ARG A 320 24.33 -42.83 -32.36
CA ARG A 320 23.64 -43.84 -31.54
C ARG A 320 24.37 -45.20 -31.48
N LYS A 321 25.30 -45.46 -32.40
CA LYS A 321 26.01 -46.75 -32.55
C LYS A 321 27.27 -46.90 -31.67
N LYS A 322 27.72 -45.84 -30.97
CA LYS A 322 28.94 -45.87 -30.12
C LYS A 322 28.66 -45.89 -28.60
N ARG A 323 27.41 -46.00 -28.14
CA ARG A 323 27.11 -46.18 -26.70
C ARG A 323 27.55 -47.57 -26.24
N GLY A 324 28.64 -47.63 -25.47
CA GLY A 324 29.17 -48.87 -24.88
C GLY A 324 30.58 -49.27 -25.35
N HIS A 325 31.21 -48.54 -26.28
CA HIS A 325 32.59 -48.80 -26.69
C HIS A 325 33.58 -48.22 -25.67
N VAL A 326 34.66 -48.96 -25.35
CA VAL A 326 35.56 -48.70 -24.21
C VAL A 326 36.33 -47.36 -24.30
N SER A 327 36.49 -46.79 -25.49
CA SER A 327 37.08 -45.46 -25.68
C SER A 327 36.05 -44.31 -25.70
N ALA A 328 34.75 -44.61 -25.58
CA ALA A 328 33.66 -43.63 -25.67
C ALA A 328 32.60 -43.83 -24.57
N GLY A 329 33.02 -44.32 -23.40
CA GLY A 329 32.18 -44.42 -22.21
C GLY A 329 33.03 -44.55 -20.96
N HIS A 330 33.13 -43.48 -20.17
CA HIS A 330 33.44 -43.62 -18.74
C HIS A 330 32.18 -44.15 -18.06
N GLY A 331 31.96 -45.46 -18.24
CA GLY A 331 30.86 -46.21 -17.69
C GLY A 331 30.88 -46.18 -16.17
N ARG A 332 29.69 -46.04 -15.59
CA ARG A 332 29.40 -46.60 -14.28
C ARG A 332 29.31 -48.12 -14.44
N VAL A 333 30.17 -48.89 -13.76
CA VAL A 333 29.76 -49.76 -12.64
C VAL A 333 30.99 -50.06 -11.77
N GLY A 334 30.99 -49.47 -10.56
CA GLY A 334 31.14 -50.22 -9.31
C GLY A 334 32.31 -51.19 -9.13
N LYS A 335 33.52 -50.67 -8.99
CA LYS A 335 34.52 -51.07 -7.98
C LYS A 335 35.35 -49.80 -7.73
N HIS A 336 34.97 -48.91 -6.83
CA HIS A 336 35.43 -48.93 -5.46
C HIS A 336 34.44 -48.16 -4.55
N ARG A 337 34.06 -48.85 -3.47
CA ARG A 337 33.48 -48.37 -2.21
C ARG A 337 32.20 -47.53 -2.31
N LYS A 338 31.07 -48.26 -2.27
CA LYS A 338 29.87 -47.86 -1.52
C LYS A 338 30.30 -47.26 -0.17
N HIS A 339 30.07 -45.97 0.03
CA HIS A 339 29.72 -45.44 1.34
C HIS A 339 28.19 -45.34 1.40
N PRO A 340 27.56 -45.56 2.57
CA PRO A 340 26.10 -45.46 2.71
C PRO A 340 25.57 -44.03 2.54
N GLY A 341 26.45 -43.02 2.54
CA GLY A 341 26.09 -41.64 2.18
C GLY A 341 25.98 -41.49 0.66
N GLY A 342 24.76 -41.54 0.13
CA GLY A 342 24.46 -41.38 -1.29
C GLY A 342 25.06 -40.10 -1.90
N ARG A 343 25.36 -40.14 -3.21
CA ARG A 343 25.73 -38.95 -3.98
C ARG A 343 24.61 -37.91 -3.94
N GLY A 344 25.00 -36.67 -3.69
CA GLY A 344 24.09 -35.52 -3.59
C GLY A 344 24.06 -34.95 -2.17
N LEU A 345 23.34 -33.84 -2.00
CA LEU A 345 23.15 -33.08 -0.76
C LEU A 345 22.65 -33.92 0.46
N ALA A 346 22.38 -35.21 0.28
CA ALA A 346 21.82 -36.14 1.26
C ALA A 346 22.72 -36.35 2.50
N GLY A 347 24.04 -36.45 2.34
CA GLY A 347 24.96 -36.60 3.48
C GLY A 347 24.95 -35.38 4.40
N GLY A 348 24.89 -34.18 3.79
CA GLY A 348 24.71 -32.93 4.52
C GLY A 348 23.34 -32.82 5.19
N GLN A 349 22.27 -33.34 4.56
CA GLN A 349 20.93 -33.38 5.17
C GLN A 349 20.74 -34.42 6.28
N HIS A 350 21.56 -35.47 6.36
CA HIS A 350 21.42 -36.51 7.39
C HIS A 350 22.38 -36.36 8.57
N HIS A 351 23.67 -36.08 8.30
CA HIS A 351 24.70 -36.11 9.35
C HIS A 351 25.15 -34.73 9.80
N HIS A 352 24.96 -33.70 8.98
CA HIS A 352 25.44 -32.35 9.26
C HIS A 352 24.36 -31.28 9.15
N ARG A 353 23.08 -31.69 9.15
CA ARG A 353 21.95 -30.80 8.87
C ARG A 353 21.90 -29.62 9.81
N ILE A 354 22.14 -29.87 11.11
CA ILE A 354 22.15 -28.83 12.14
C ILE A 354 23.23 -27.79 11.87
N ASN A 355 24.46 -28.22 11.55
CA ASN A 355 25.56 -27.29 11.28
C ASN A 355 25.33 -26.53 9.95
N MET A 356 24.81 -27.21 8.92
CA MET A 356 24.50 -26.58 7.64
C MET A 356 23.35 -25.59 7.76
N ASP A 357 22.29 -25.91 8.50
CA ASP A 357 21.18 -24.98 8.76
C ASP A 357 21.64 -23.78 9.64
N LYS A 358 22.64 -23.97 10.52
CA LYS A 358 23.18 -22.93 11.41
C LYS A 358 24.12 -21.96 10.71
N TYR A 359 25.06 -22.47 9.91
CA TYR A 359 26.13 -21.67 9.30
C TYR A 359 25.87 -21.33 7.83
N HIS A 360 24.97 -22.06 7.16
CA HIS A 360 24.63 -21.89 5.74
C HIS A 360 23.11 -21.99 5.50
N PRO A 361 22.30 -21.09 6.07
CA PRO A 361 20.84 -21.14 5.98
C PRO A 361 20.37 -21.07 4.52
N GLY A 362 19.48 -21.99 4.12
CA GLY A 362 18.93 -22.06 2.76
C GLY A 362 19.72 -22.90 1.76
N TYR A 363 20.88 -23.44 2.15
CA TYR A 363 21.74 -24.27 1.28
C TYR A 363 21.02 -25.47 0.64
N PHE A 364 20.02 -26.05 1.33
CA PHE A 364 19.23 -27.17 0.82
C PHE A 364 17.91 -26.76 0.13
N GLY A 365 17.66 -25.48 -0.10
CA GLY A 365 16.47 -24.95 -0.78
C GLY A 365 15.14 -25.08 0.00
N LYS A 366 15.09 -25.92 1.04
CA LYS A 366 14.03 -25.91 2.06
C LYS A 366 14.61 -25.26 3.31
N VAL A 367 13.96 -24.21 3.81
CA VAL A 367 14.32 -23.60 5.10
C VAL A 367 14.17 -24.68 6.18
N GLY A 368 15.30 -25.20 6.65
CA GLY A 368 15.36 -26.23 7.69
C GLY A 368 14.89 -25.74 9.06
N MET A 369 15.17 -26.52 10.10
CA MET A 369 14.70 -26.25 11.47
C MET A 369 15.09 -24.84 11.92
N ARG A 370 14.11 -23.94 12.07
CA ARG A 370 14.32 -22.54 12.51
C ARG A 370 14.72 -22.40 13.98
N TYR A 371 14.52 -23.45 14.78
CA TYR A 371 14.81 -23.48 16.21
C TYR A 371 15.64 -24.73 16.53
N PHE A 372 16.88 -24.53 16.97
CA PHE A 372 17.85 -25.60 17.24
C PHE A 372 17.59 -26.34 18.55
N HIS A 373 16.89 -25.72 19.49
CA HIS A 373 16.51 -26.32 20.77
C HIS A 373 14.99 -26.35 20.91
N LYS A 374 14.48 -27.44 21.49
CA LYS A 374 13.05 -27.61 21.78
C LYS A 374 12.67 -26.72 22.96
N THR A 375 12.41 -25.45 22.70
CA THR A 375 11.88 -24.49 23.68
C THR A 375 10.38 -24.68 23.82
N HIS A 376 9.97 -25.73 24.54
CA HIS A 376 8.55 -26.09 24.74
C HIS A 376 7.64 -24.91 25.14
N ASN A 377 8.20 -23.92 25.85
CA ASN A 377 7.45 -22.79 26.39
C ASN A 377 7.45 -21.54 25.49
N GLN A 378 8.37 -21.40 24.53
CA GLN A 378 8.49 -20.16 23.75
C GLN A 378 7.28 -19.89 22.86
N PHE A 379 6.57 -20.95 22.46
CA PHE A 379 5.37 -20.88 21.63
C PHE A 379 4.13 -21.42 22.34
N HIS A 380 4.23 -21.69 23.65
CA HIS A 380 3.08 -22.15 24.41
C HIS A 380 2.06 -21.01 24.49
N ARG A 381 0.90 -21.24 23.88
CA ARG A 381 -0.23 -20.32 23.85
C ARG A 381 -1.40 -21.07 24.45
N PRO A 382 -1.86 -20.69 25.65
CA PRO A 382 -3.04 -21.32 26.22
C PRO A 382 -4.21 -21.19 25.24
N ILE A 383 -4.88 -22.31 24.98
CA ILE A 383 -5.91 -22.43 23.95
C ILE A 383 -7.30 -22.55 24.58
N VAL A 384 -8.30 -21.91 23.97
CA VAL A 384 -9.71 -22.13 24.26
C VAL A 384 -10.45 -22.52 22.99
N ASN A 385 -11.41 -23.42 23.10
CA ASN A 385 -12.25 -23.86 21.98
C ASN A 385 -13.61 -23.15 22.03
N LEU A 386 -14.30 -23.06 20.89
CA LEU A 386 -15.59 -22.36 20.77
C LEU A 386 -16.67 -22.90 21.73
N ASP A 387 -16.69 -24.21 22.00
CA ASP A 387 -17.60 -24.83 22.98
C ASP A 387 -17.44 -24.28 24.40
N LYS A 388 -16.25 -23.78 24.74
CA LYS A 388 -15.92 -23.25 26.07
C LYS A 388 -15.93 -21.73 26.14
N ILE A 389 -16.13 -21.02 25.03
CA ILE A 389 -16.10 -19.54 25.04
C ILE A 389 -17.17 -18.97 25.99
N TRP A 390 -18.39 -19.50 25.95
CA TRP A 390 -19.47 -19.06 26.83
C TRP A 390 -19.31 -19.49 28.30
N THR A 391 -18.38 -20.41 28.59
CA THR A 391 -18.04 -20.78 29.97
C THR A 391 -17.09 -19.79 30.64
N LEU A 392 -16.45 -18.91 29.85
CA LEU A 392 -15.61 -17.83 30.38
C LEU A 392 -16.43 -16.74 31.05
N VAL A 393 -17.72 -16.63 30.70
CA VAL A 393 -18.63 -15.63 31.21
C VAL A 393 -19.60 -16.26 32.21
N GLY A 394 -19.89 -15.56 33.31
CA GLY A 394 -20.85 -16.04 34.31
C GLY A 394 -22.28 -16.20 33.76
N GLU A 395 -23.08 -17.04 34.42
CA GLU A 395 -24.47 -17.34 34.01
C GLU A 395 -25.36 -16.09 33.96
N GLU A 396 -25.12 -15.12 34.83
CA GLU A 396 -25.84 -13.84 34.86
C GLU A 396 -25.69 -13.04 33.57
N VAL A 397 -24.45 -12.95 33.06
CA VAL A 397 -24.13 -12.22 31.83
C VAL A 397 -24.71 -12.95 30.62
N ARG A 398 -24.66 -14.29 30.63
CA ARG A 398 -25.24 -15.11 29.58
C ARG A 398 -26.76 -14.92 29.48
N ASN A 399 -27.45 -14.85 30.62
CA ASN A 399 -28.89 -14.60 30.67
C ASN A 399 -29.25 -13.18 30.24
N LYS A 400 -28.44 -12.19 30.61
CA LYS A 400 -28.63 -10.78 30.21
C LYS A 400 -28.63 -10.57 28.69
N TYR A 401 -27.78 -11.30 27.97
CA TYR A 401 -27.63 -11.11 26.52
C TYR A 401 -28.49 -12.08 25.68
N LYS A 402 -29.25 -12.98 26.31
CA LYS A 402 -30.00 -14.03 25.60
C LYS A 402 -31.12 -13.48 24.68
N ASN A 403 -31.75 -12.36 25.05
CA ASN A 403 -32.89 -11.76 24.36
C ASN A 403 -32.70 -10.26 24.07
N THR A 404 -31.47 -9.76 24.05
CA THR A 404 -31.17 -8.34 23.89
C THR A 404 -30.51 -8.10 22.52
N GLU A 405 -30.80 -6.97 21.87
CA GLU A 405 -30.09 -6.55 20.63
C GLU A 405 -28.58 -6.32 20.83
N LYS A 406 -28.14 -6.19 22.08
CA LYS A 406 -26.74 -5.97 22.46
C LYS A 406 -25.96 -7.29 22.42
N VAL A 407 -24.78 -7.25 21.82
CA VAL A 407 -23.88 -8.40 21.65
C VAL A 407 -22.93 -8.52 22.84
N ALA A 408 -22.70 -9.75 23.31
CA ALA A 408 -21.75 -10.01 24.40
C ALA A 408 -20.30 -9.93 23.91
N VAL A 409 -19.45 -9.23 24.66
CA VAL A 409 -18.00 -9.18 24.44
C VAL A 409 -17.32 -10.15 25.40
N ILE A 410 -16.56 -11.10 24.85
CA ILE A 410 -15.85 -12.13 25.61
C ILE A 410 -14.35 -12.00 25.34
N ASP A 411 -13.61 -11.60 26.36
CA ASP A 411 -12.17 -11.41 26.30
C ASP A 411 -11.42 -12.68 26.72
N ALA A 412 -11.09 -13.51 25.73
CA ALA A 412 -10.33 -14.73 25.97
C ALA A 412 -8.94 -14.43 26.56
N LEU A 413 -8.35 -13.28 26.23
CA LEU A 413 -7.05 -12.88 26.74
C LEU A 413 -7.11 -12.54 28.23
N GLN A 414 -8.15 -11.85 28.67
CA GLN A 414 -8.38 -11.56 30.09
C GLN A 414 -8.52 -12.85 30.93
N HIS A 415 -9.05 -13.92 30.33
CA HIS A 415 -9.16 -15.24 30.94
C HIS A 415 -7.89 -16.11 30.77
N GLY A 416 -6.78 -15.53 30.30
CA GLY A 416 -5.49 -16.21 30.17
C GLY A 416 -5.34 -17.07 28.91
N PHE A 417 -6.29 -16.99 27.96
CA PHE A 417 -6.23 -17.73 26.70
C PHE A 417 -5.74 -16.86 25.55
N HIS A 418 -4.63 -17.26 24.96
CA HIS A 418 -4.01 -16.51 23.87
C HIS A 418 -4.52 -16.94 22.49
N LYS A 419 -5.12 -18.13 22.36
CA LYS A 419 -5.58 -18.64 21.06
C LYS A 419 -6.96 -19.29 21.11
N VAL A 420 -7.83 -18.91 20.18
CA VAL A 420 -9.17 -19.49 19.99
C VAL A 420 -9.18 -20.49 18.83
N LEU A 421 -9.75 -21.68 19.07
CA LEU A 421 -9.82 -22.80 18.13
C LEU A 421 -11.26 -23.25 17.85
N ALA A 422 -11.48 -23.86 16.68
CA ALA A 422 -12.81 -24.11 16.11
C ALA A 422 -13.55 -25.35 16.63
N LYS A 423 -13.03 -26.02 17.67
CA LYS A 423 -13.64 -27.27 18.17
C LYS A 423 -14.97 -26.95 18.87
N GLY A 424 -15.95 -27.82 18.66
CA GLY A 424 -17.28 -27.69 19.27
C GLY A 424 -18.26 -26.84 18.46
N ARG A 425 -19.43 -26.61 19.08
CA ARG A 425 -20.52 -25.79 18.54
C ARG A 425 -20.62 -24.50 19.35
N LEU A 426 -20.77 -23.40 18.65
CA LEU A 426 -21.13 -22.12 19.24
C LEU A 426 -22.66 -22.03 19.27
N PRO A 427 -23.28 -21.46 20.32
CA PRO A 427 -24.70 -21.15 20.31
C PRO A 427 -25.06 -20.23 19.14
N GLU A 428 -26.31 -20.28 18.66
CA GLU A 428 -26.85 -19.35 17.65
C GLU A 428 -27.12 -17.97 18.28
N GLN A 429 -26.09 -17.41 18.89
CA GLN A 429 -26.13 -16.11 19.55
C GLN A 429 -24.88 -15.33 19.10
N PRO A 430 -25.06 -14.10 18.57
CA PRO A 430 -23.93 -13.24 18.22
C PRO A 430 -23.00 -13.02 19.40
N VAL A 431 -21.70 -13.03 19.15
CA VAL A 431 -20.66 -12.82 20.16
C VAL A 431 -19.45 -12.09 19.58
N ILE A 432 -18.89 -11.16 20.33
CA ILE A 432 -17.60 -10.53 20.03
C ILE A 432 -16.53 -11.26 20.82
N VAL A 433 -15.59 -11.91 20.15
CA VAL A 433 -14.50 -12.67 20.79
C VAL A 433 -13.20 -11.91 20.64
N ARG A 434 -12.64 -11.49 21.77
CA ARG A 434 -11.38 -10.77 21.91
C ARG A 434 -10.23 -11.74 22.20
N THR A 435 -9.23 -11.83 21.33
CA THR A 435 -8.11 -12.78 21.50
C THR A 435 -6.85 -12.37 20.74
N LYS A 436 -5.66 -12.88 21.12
CA LYS A 436 -4.41 -12.63 20.39
C LYS A 436 -4.30 -13.43 19.10
N PHE A 437 -4.84 -14.64 19.06
CA PHE A 437 -4.78 -15.53 17.90
C PHE A 437 -6.09 -16.27 17.71
N VAL A 438 -6.55 -16.38 16.46
CA VAL A 438 -7.73 -17.18 16.11
C VAL A 438 -7.40 -18.13 14.97
N SER A 439 -7.94 -19.35 15.00
CA SER A 439 -7.88 -20.21 13.81
C SER A 439 -8.91 -19.76 12.78
N ARG A 440 -8.57 -19.81 11.48
CA ARG A 440 -9.50 -19.46 10.38
C ARG A 440 -10.87 -20.12 10.51
N ARG A 441 -10.92 -21.41 10.81
CA ARG A 441 -12.18 -22.15 11.02
C ARG A 441 -13.00 -21.65 12.22
N ALA A 442 -12.34 -21.10 13.24
CA ALA A 442 -13.03 -20.55 14.40
C ALA A 442 -13.67 -19.21 14.04
N GLU A 443 -12.92 -18.37 13.31
CA GLU A 443 -13.42 -17.09 12.80
C GLU A 443 -14.61 -17.29 11.86
N GLU A 444 -14.54 -18.24 10.92
CA GLU A 444 -15.65 -18.60 10.02
C GLU A 444 -16.90 -19.01 10.81
N LYS A 445 -16.75 -19.82 11.86
CA LYS A 445 -17.88 -20.23 12.73
C LYS A 445 -18.45 -19.09 13.57
N ILE A 446 -17.60 -18.20 14.08
CA ILE A 446 -18.04 -17.03 14.85
C ILE A 446 -18.84 -16.09 13.95
N LYS A 447 -18.33 -15.82 12.73
CA LYS A 447 -19.04 -15.02 11.73
C LYS A 447 -20.37 -15.65 11.30
N ALA A 448 -20.39 -16.98 11.12
CA ALA A 448 -21.63 -17.69 10.78
C ALA A 448 -22.71 -17.60 11.87
N ALA A 449 -22.32 -17.45 13.14
CA ALA A 449 -23.23 -17.20 14.26
C ALA A 449 -23.60 -15.71 14.44
N GLY A 450 -23.22 -14.84 13.49
CA GLY A 450 -23.45 -13.39 13.57
C GLY A 450 -22.46 -12.65 14.50
N GLY A 451 -21.39 -13.31 14.95
CA GLY A 451 -20.37 -12.74 15.82
C GLY A 451 -19.18 -12.12 15.07
N VAL A 452 -18.30 -11.46 15.83
CA VAL A 452 -17.08 -10.80 15.33
C VAL A 452 -15.88 -11.27 16.15
N VAL A 453 -14.71 -11.36 15.52
CA VAL A 453 -13.44 -11.60 16.22
C VAL A 453 -12.64 -10.30 16.24
N GLU A 454 -12.22 -9.88 17.42
CA GLU A 454 -11.34 -8.72 17.63
C GLU A 454 -9.96 -9.24 18.03
N LEU A 455 -8.96 -9.00 17.19
CA LEU A 455 -7.58 -9.39 17.48
C LEU A 455 -6.90 -8.32 18.32
N ILE A 456 -6.44 -8.70 19.52
CA ILE A 456 -5.74 -7.80 20.45
C ILE A 456 -4.24 -8.10 20.36
N ALA A 457 -3.39 -7.06 20.32
CA ALA A 457 -1.93 -7.20 20.21
C ALA A 457 -1.27 -7.79 21.47
#